data_AF-A0A522F8Z8-F1
#
_entry.id   AF-A0A522F8Z8-F1
#
_cell.length_a   1.000
_cell.length_b   1.000
_cell.length_c   1.000
_cell.angle_alpha   90.00
_cell.angle_beta   90.00
_cell.angle_gamma   90.00
#
_symmetry.space_group_name_H-M   'P 1'
#
loop_
_entity.id
_entity.type
_entity.pdbx_description
1 polymer ?
#
loop_
_entity_poly.entity_id
_entity_poly.type
_entity_poly.pdbx_seq_one_letter_code
_entity_poly.pdbx_strand_id
1 'polypeptide(L)'
;MKEKIFNLFLYINSNNIISEIGVATHDLTGSDKEKMTFLQKAVSSDSKNNVKFPPPSNFTVVMNEKTIPGTTYDTYMQMCEIGKGILLFEDIFQHYKAPENPLMCVTPVVNGVIKIDAIGAV
;
A
#
# COMPACT_ATOMS: atom_id res chain seq x y z
N MET A 1 21.61 10.14 2.05
CA MET A 1 20.88 10.13 3.33
C MET A 1 20.22 8.77 3.49
N LYS A 2 20.15 8.24 4.72
CA LYS A 2 19.39 7.00 5.00
C LYS A 2 17.94 7.39 5.19
N GLU A 3 17.04 6.75 4.44
CA GLU A 3 15.62 7.09 4.40
C GLU A 3 14.79 5.83 4.62
N LYS A 4 13.64 6.00 5.29
CA LYS A 4 12.65 4.93 5.47
C LYS A 4 11.78 4.83 4.22
N ILE A 5 11.77 3.65 3.61
CA ILE A 5 11.03 3.33 2.38
C ILE A 5 10.10 2.14 2.59
N PHE A 6 9.04 2.04 1.77
CA PHE A 6 7.90 1.18 2.07
C PHE A 6 7.54 0.24 0.91
N ASN A 7 7.36 -1.04 1.21
CA ASN A 7 6.58 -1.95 0.40
C ASN A 7 5.19 -2.07 1.02
N LEU A 8 4.16 -1.70 0.24
CA LEU A 8 2.76 -1.68 0.66
C LEU A 8 1.98 -2.71 -0.14
N PHE A 9 1.13 -3.49 0.53
CA PHE A 9 0.37 -4.58 -0.07
C PHE A 9 -1.12 -4.37 0.15
N LEU A 10 -1.90 -4.29 -0.92
CA LEU A 10 -3.36 -4.14 -0.84
C LEU A 10 -4.01 -5.50 -0.96
N TYR A 11 -4.54 -6.05 0.13
CA TYR A 11 -5.20 -7.35 0.11
C TYR A 11 -6.65 -7.18 -0.35
N ILE A 12 -6.90 -7.57 -1.60
CA ILE A 12 -8.17 -7.40 -2.29
C ILE A 12 -8.89 -8.74 -2.31
N ASN A 13 -10.09 -8.77 -1.72
CA ASN A 13 -10.93 -9.96 -1.69
C ASN A 13 -11.76 -10.13 -2.97
N SER A 14 -12.54 -11.20 -3.05
CA SER A 14 -13.37 -11.54 -4.22
C SER A 14 -14.46 -10.51 -4.54
N ASN A 15 -14.78 -9.61 -3.62
CA ASN A 15 -15.74 -8.52 -3.82
C ASN A 15 -15.06 -7.20 -4.26
N ASN A 16 -13.80 -7.26 -4.67
CA ASN A 16 -12.97 -6.11 -5.05
C ASN A 16 -12.69 -5.13 -3.90
N ILE A 17 -12.75 -5.58 -2.65
CA ILE A 17 -12.55 -4.73 -1.47
C ILE A 17 -11.16 -4.94 -0.88
N ILE A 18 -10.46 -3.82 -0.67
CA ILE A 18 -9.24 -3.74 0.13
C ILE A 18 -9.65 -3.78 1.60
N SER A 19 -9.48 -4.94 2.25
CA SER A 19 -9.84 -5.15 3.66
C SER A 19 -8.64 -5.15 4.60
N GLU A 20 -7.43 -5.29 4.06
CA GLU A 20 -6.18 -5.28 4.84
C GLU A 20 -5.06 -4.64 4.03
N ILE A 21 -4.15 -3.96 4.74
CA ILE A 21 -2.95 -3.34 4.17
C ILE A 21 -1.73 -4.01 4.80
N GLY A 22 -0.89 -4.65 4.00
CA GLY A 22 0.40 -5.15 4.44
C GLY A 22 1.48 -4.10 4.30
N VAL A 23 2.36 -3.98 5.29
CA VAL A 23 3.44 -3.00 5.31
C VAL A 23 4.77 -3.69 5.64
N ALA A 24 5.77 -3.48 4.78
CA ALA A 24 7.17 -3.78 5.06
C ALA A 24 7.99 -2.50 4.92
N THR A 25 8.83 -2.21 5.92
CA THR A 25 9.66 -1.00 5.95
C THR A 25 11.12 -1.34 5.85
N HIS A 26 11.88 -0.51 5.13
CA HIS A 26 13.34 -0.64 5.01
C HIS A 26 13.99 0.71 5.23
N ASP A 27 15.19 0.74 5.79
CA ASP A 27 15.97 1.96 5.88
C ASP A 27 17.19 1.87 4.96
N LEU A 28 17.16 2.59 3.83
CA LEU A 28 18.15 2.46 2.76
C LEU A 28 18.78 3.81 2.40
N THR A 29 20.05 3.77 2.01
CA THR A 29 20.76 4.91 1.41
C THR A 29 20.88 4.71 -0.10
N GLY A 30 20.90 5.80 -0.86
CA GLY A 30 21.11 5.76 -2.31
C GLY A 30 20.24 6.79 -3.01
N SER A 31 20.25 6.74 -4.33
CA SER A 31 19.29 7.44 -5.17
C SER A 31 17.90 6.81 -5.07
N ASP A 32 16.86 7.57 -5.42
CA ASP A 32 15.49 7.05 -5.39
C ASP A 32 15.29 5.90 -6.39
N LYS A 33 16.01 5.93 -7.52
CA LYS A 33 16.03 4.81 -8.48
C LYS A 33 16.55 3.52 -7.86
N GLU A 34 17.63 3.58 -7.09
CA GLU A 34 18.20 2.41 -6.41
C GLU A 34 17.25 1.88 -5.33
N LYS A 35 16.65 2.77 -4.55
CA LYS A 35 15.65 2.41 -3.52
C LYS A 35 14.40 1.78 -4.14
N MET A 36 13.88 2.34 -5.23
CA MET A 36 12.75 1.75 -5.97
C MET A 36 13.08 0.38 -6.54
N THR A 37 14.28 0.22 -7.10
CA THR A 37 14.76 -1.07 -7.61
C THR A 37 14.85 -2.11 -6.48
N PHE A 38 15.30 -1.69 -5.30
CA PHE A 38 15.34 -2.54 -4.12
C PHE A 38 13.92 -2.97 -3.70
N LEU A 39 12.99 -2.02 -3.55
CA LEU A 39 11.59 -2.30 -3.17
C LEU A 39 10.95 -3.33 -4.10
N GLN A 40 11.07 -3.13 -5.41
CA GLN A 40 10.53 -4.05 -6.43
C GLN A 40 11.10 -5.47 -6.30
N LYS A 41 12.40 -5.60 -6.05
CA LYS A 41 13.04 -6.92 -5.85
C LYS A 41 12.60 -7.58 -4.55
N ALA A 42 12.29 -6.79 -3.53
CA ALA A 42 11.89 -7.27 -2.21
C ALA A 42 10.40 -7.65 -2.13
N VAL A 43 9.55 -7.30 -3.11
CA VAL A 43 8.09 -7.58 -3.11
C VAL A 43 7.77 -9.03 -2.72
N SER A 44 8.50 -10.01 -3.27
CA SER A 44 8.23 -11.43 -2.99
C SER A 44 8.58 -11.84 -1.55
N SER A 45 9.67 -11.32 -0.97
CA SER A 45 10.03 -11.59 0.42
C SER A 45 9.14 -10.81 1.40
N ASP A 46 8.82 -9.57 1.06
CA ASP A 46 8.09 -8.64 1.92
C ASP A 46 6.60 -8.97 1.97
N SER A 47 6.02 -9.47 0.87
CA SER A 47 4.63 -9.94 0.85
C SER A 47 4.36 -11.09 1.83
N LYS A 48 5.41 -11.83 2.23
CA LYS A 48 5.34 -12.95 3.18
C LYS A 48 5.59 -12.52 4.64
N ASN A 49 6.33 -11.43 4.84
CA ASN A 49 6.82 -11.00 6.17
C ASN A 49 6.31 -9.62 6.59
N ASN A 50 5.32 -9.07 5.90
CA ASN A 50 4.75 -7.76 6.23
C ASN A 50 3.88 -7.78 7.49
N VAL A 51 3.73 -6.61 8.11
CA VAL A 51 2.79 -6.36 9.21
C VAL A 51 1.45 -5.92 8.62
N LYS A 52 0.35 -6.47 9.14
CA LYS A 52 -1.02 -6.11 8.71
C LYS A 52 -1.56 -4.93 9.48
N PHE A 53 -2.18 -4.01 8.75
CA PHE A 53 -2.96 -2.90 9.27
C PHE A 53 -4.37 -2.95 8.68
N PRO A 54 -5.40 -2.57 9.45
CA PRO A 54 -6.72 -2.32 8.88
C PRO A 54 -6.69 -1.05 8.01
N PRO A 55 -7.63 -0.90 7.06
CA PRO A 55 -7.87 0.37 6.39
C PRO A 55 -8.22 1.49 7.41
N PRO A 56 -7.94 2.76 7.11
CA PRO A 56 -8.30 3.86 7.99
C PRO A 56 -9.82 3.93 8.20
N SER A 57 -10.25 4.33 9.40
CA SER A 57 -11.63 4.21 9.86
C SER A 57 -12.67 5.00 9.01
N ASN A 58 -12.24 6.02 8.27
CA ASN A 58 -13.07 6.80 7.36
C ASN A 58 -13.32 6.11 6.01
N PHE A 59 -12.61 5.03 5.69
CA PHE A 59 -12.87 4.20 4.52
C PHE A 59 -13.86 3.09 4.88
N THR A 60 -15.04 3.15 4.28
CA THR A 60 -16.05 2.11 4.44
C THR A 60 -16.73 1.78 3.11
N VAL A 61 -17.23 0.55 3.00
CA VAL A 61 -18.05 0.07 1.89
C VAL A 61 -19.38 -0.42 2.45
N VAL A 62 -20.49 -0.13 1.76
CA VAL A 62 -21.79 -0.71 2.07
C VAL A 62 -22.00 -1.95 1.22
N MET A 63 -22.17 -3.11 1.87
CA MET A 63 -22.44 -4.41 1.24
C MET A 63 -23.60 -5.10 1.96
N ASN A 64 -24.62 -5.53 1.23
CA ASN A 64 -25.79 -6.23 1.79
C ASN A 64 -26.35 -5.51 3.04
N GLU A 65 -26.57 -4.20 2.91
CA GLU A 65 -27.09 -3.33 3.99
C GLU A 65 -26.18 -3.19 5.23
N LYS A 66 -24.94 -3.70 5.17
CA LYS A 66 -23.93 -3.58 6.22
C LYS A 66 -22.78 -2.68 5.78
N THR A 67 -22.36 -1.79 6.69
CA THR A 67 -21.13 -1.00 6.53
C THR A 67 -19.95 -1.82 7.04
N ILE A 68 -18.95 -2.00 6.19
CA ILE A 68 -17.70 -2.70 6.53
C ILE A 68 -16.49 -1.77 6.30
N PRO A 69 -15.42 -1.88 7.10
CA PRO A 69 -14.19 -1.13 6.85
C PRO A 69 -13.54 -1.51 5.53
N GLY A 70 -13.00 -0.51 4.82
CA GLY A 70 -12.27 -0.69 3.57
C GLY A 70 -12.76 0.20 2.43
N THR A 71 -12.18 -0.01 1.26
CA THR A 71 -12.55 0.67 0.02
C THR A 71 -12.43 -0.31 -1.14
N THR A 72 -13.14 -0.06 -2.24
CA THR A 72 -12.95 -0.89 -3.43
C THR A 72 -11.61 -0.57 -4.08
N TYR A 73 -11.01 -1.54 -4.78
CA TYR A 73 -9.79 -1.29 -5.53
C TYR A 73 -10.00 -0.24 -6.62
N ASP A 74 -11.17 -0.22 -7.26
CA ASP A 74 -11.50 0.76 -8.29
C ASP A 74 -11.54 2.19 -7.72
N THR A 75 -12.15 2.37 -6.55
CA THR A 75 -12.15 3.67 -5.85
C THR A 75 -10.73 4.07 -5.45
N TYR A 76 -9.91 3.13 -4.98
CA TYR A 76 -8.50 3.40 -4.71
C TYR A 76 -7.74 3.85 -5.97
N MET A 77 -7.96 3.19 -7.11
CA MET A 77 -7.33 3.58 -8.39
C MET A 77 -7.76 4.98 -8.82
N GLN A 78 -9.05 5.32 -8.71
CA GLN A 78 -9.55 6.68 -8.96
C GLN A 78 -8.90 7.71 -8.03
N MET A 79 -8.66 7.36 -6.76
CA MET A 79 -7.94 8.22 -5.83
C MET A 79 -6.49 8.43 -6.25
N CYS A 80 -5.80 7.39 -6.75
CA CYS A 80 -4.45 7.50 -7.29
C CYS A 80 -4.38 8.46 -8.48
N GLU A 81 -5.34 8.40 -9.40
CA GLU A 81 -5.41 9.29 -10.58
C GLU A 81 -5.49 10.78 -10.21
N ILE A 82 -6.09 11.10 -9.06
CA ILE A 82 -6.20 12.48 -8.54
C ILE A 82 -5.19 12.80 -7.42
N GLY A 83 -4.16 11.96 -7.24
CA GLY A 83 -3.11 12.18 -6.23
C GLY A 83 -3.54 11.97 -4.77
N LYS A 84 -4.70 11.34 -4.54
CA LYS A 84 -5.26 11.06 -3.20
C LYS A 84 -5.06 9.62 -2.72
N GLY A 85 -4.40 8.75 -3.50
CA GLY A 85 -4.14 7.36 -3.11
C GLY A 85 -3.39 7.25 -1.76
N ILE A 86 -2.56 8.24 -1.45
CA ILE A 86 -1.78 8.30 -0.20
C ILE A 86 -2.64 8.33 1.07
N LEU A 87 -3.89 8.81 0.99
CA LEU A 87 -4.81 8.88 2.13
C LEU A 87 -5.11 7.51 2.74
N LEU A 88 -4.93 6.43 1.98
CA LEU A 88 -5.11 5.07 2.49
C LEU A 88 -3.99 4.66 3.48
N PHE A 89 -2.87 5.39 3.51
CA PHE A 89 -1.65 5.02 4.22
C PHE A 89 -1.20 6.04 5.26
N GLU A 90 -1.92 7.16 5.47
CA GLU A 90 -1.47 8.24 6.36
C GLU A 90 -1.19 7.76 7.78
N ASP A 91 -2.12 6.99 8.38
CA ASP A 91 -1.94 6.44 9.72
C ASP A 91 -0.72 5.52 9.81
N ILE A 92 -0.46 4.75 8.75
CA ILE A 92 0.71 3.86 8.65
C ILE A 92 2.00 4.70 8.58
N PHE A 93 2.01 5.75 7.77
CA PHE A 93 3.17 6.64 7.65
C PHE A 93 3.45 7.40 8.94
N GLN A 94 2.42 7.84 9.65
CA GLN A 94 2.56 8.43 10.99
C GLN A 94 3.12 7.42 11.99
N HIS A 95 2.58 6.19 12.00
CA HIS A 95 3.05 5.11 12.87
C HIS A 95 4.55 4.83 12.69
N TYR A 96 5.02 4.79 11.43
CA TYR A 96 6.42 4.53 11.10
C TYR A 96 7.31 5.78 11.06
N LYS A 97 6.78 6.97 11.34
CA LYS A 97 7.48 8.26 11.24
C LYS A 97 8.14 8.42 9.87
N ALA A 98 7.36 8.19 8.81
CA ALA A 98 7.79 8.33 7.44
C ALA A 98 8.27 9.77 7.14
N PRO A 99 9.18 9.96 6.17
CA PRO A 99 9.51 11.29 5.68
C PRO A 99 8.28 11.94 5.00
N GLU A 100 8.34 13.26 4.77
CA GLU A 100 7.25 14.03 4.16
C GLU A 100 6.84 13.50 2.77
N ASN A 101 7.82 13.05 1.98
CA ASN A 101 7.61 12.44 0.67
C ASN A 101 8.07 10.98 0.73
N PRO A 102 7.25 10.04 1.23
CA PRO A 102 7.66 8.66 1.43
C PRO A 102 7.82 7.94 0.09
N LEU A 103 9.00 7.36 -0.12
CA LEU A 103 9.22 6.47 -1.25
C LEU A 103 8.59 5.10 -0.98
N MET A 104 7.67 4.70 -1.85
CA MET A 104 6.86 3.49 -1.68
C MET A 104 6.67 2.71 -2.98
N CYS A 105 6.50 1.39 -2.85
CA CYS A 105 6.02 0.52 -3.90
C CYS A 105 4.74 -0.17 -3.42
N VAL A 106 3.63 0.10 -4.12
CA VAL A 106 2.31 -0.46 -3.80
C VAL A 106 2.05 -1.66 -4.71
N THR A 107 1.68 -2.79 -4.11
CA THR A 107 1.42 -4.04 -4.83
C THR A 107 0.04 -4.58 -4.48
N PRO A 108 -0.90 -4.68 -5.43
CA PRO A 108 -2.17 -5.36 -5.18
C PRO A 108 -1.97 -6.88 -5.01
N VAL A 109 -2.64 -7.44 -4.01
CA VAL A 109 -2.69 -8.88 -3.73
C VAL A 109 -4.14 -9.33 -3.85
N VAL A 110 -4.50 -9.89 -5.00
CA VAL A 110 -5.88 -10.27 -5.34
C VAL A 110 -6.07 -11.75 -5.03
N ASN A 111 -7.00 -12.06 -4.11
CA ASN A 111 -7.30 -13.43 -3.69
C ASN A 111 -6.04 -14.23 -3.27
N GLY A 112 -5.11 -13.58 -2.56
CA GLY A 112 -3.86 -14.18 -2.11
C GLY A 112 -2.77 -14.29 -3.18
N VAL A 113 -3.03 -13.84 -4.41
CA VAL A 113 -2.04 -13.82 -5.50
C VAL A 113 -1.55 -12.40 -5.73
N ILE A 114 -0.24 -12.22 -5.67
CA ILE A 114 0.42 -10.94 -5.97
C ILE A 114 0.24 -10.67 -7.48
N LYS A 115 -0.37 -9.52 -7.81
CA LYS A 115 -0.34 -8.97 -9.16
C LYS A 115 0.52 -7.72 -9.16
N ILE A 116 1.52 -7.65 -10.04
CA ILE A 116 2.33 -6.45 -10.23
C ILE A 116 1.77 -5.74 -11.47
N ASP A 117 0.83 -4.81 -11.25
CA ASP A 117 0.23 -3.99 -12.31
C ASP A 117 0.91 -2.61 -12.32
N ALA A 118 2.04 -2.53 -13.04
CA ALA A 118 2.80 -1.32 -13.42
C ALA A 118 3.57 -0.53 -12.32
N ILE A 119 4.74 0.01 -12.74
CA ILE A 119 5.69 0.80 -11.94
C ILE A 119 5.54 2.28 -12.34
N GLY A 120 5.28 3.17 -11.38
CA GLY A 120 5.29 4.62 -11.59
C GLY A 120 5.60 5.38 -10.29
N ALA A 121 6.50 6.36 -10.37
CA ALA A 121 6.72 7.33 -9.30
C ALA A 121 5.59 8.38 -9.35
N VAL A 122 5.10 8.80 -8.19
CA VAL A 122 4.19 9.96 -8.06
C VAL A 122 4.99 11.25 -8.22
#